data_AF-A0A2V8KCX7-F1
#
_entry.id   AF-A0A2V8KCX7-F1
#
_cell.length_a   1.000
_cell.length_b   1.000
_cell.length_c   1.000
_cell.angle_alpha   90.00
_cell.angle_beta   90.00
_cell.angle_gamma   90.00
#
_symmetry.space_group_name_H-M   'P 1'
#
loop_
_entity.id
_entity.type
_entity.pdbx_description
1 polymer ?
#
loop_
_entity_poly.entity_id
_entity_poly.type
_entity_poly.pdbx_seq_one_letter_code
_entity_poly.pdbx_strand_id
1 'polypeptide(L)'
;MEVSSFATAFQTLATPLQNNSSIYNVIYTYNKKGWIIQPYFQYTNVPDNARIGIAKGASTTGGAILISRAFKHGFSLPGRWEYITSSGSASDQSVNLMFGPGSAGTSVTVTPTFQYGGLFFRGDISYVHAINAVPGSVFGPTGTNANQTRAVAEIGFIFGNNIEK
;
A
#
# COMPACT_ATOMS: atom_id res chain seq x y z
N MET A 1 6.79 -18.12 -2.20
CA MET A 1 5.68 -18.07 -1.24
C MET A 1 6.31 -17.79 0.11
N GLU A 2 6.21 -16.55 0.58
CA GLU A 2 6.69 -16.18 1.92
C GLU A 2 5.46 -16.19 2.84
N VAL A 3 5.59 -16.85 3.99
CA VAL A 3 4.53 -16.99 5.00
C VAL A 3 5.04 -16.39 6.29
N SER A 4 4.41 -15.31 6.73
CA SER A 4 4.72 -14.66 8.00
C SER A 4 3.46 -14.67 8.87
N SER A 5 3.54 -15.33 10.03
CA SER A 5 2.47 -15.37 11.03
C SER A 5 2.96 -14.72 12.32
N PHE A 6 2.31 -13.64 12.74
CA PHE A 6 2.52 -13.04 14.06
C PHE A 6 1.24 -13.25 14.88
N ALA A 7 1.39 -13.48 16.19
CA ALA A 7 0.26 -13.57 17.11
C ALA A 7 0.58 -12.75 18.35
N THR A 8 -0.34 -11.88 18.79
CA THR A 8 -0.13 -11.03 19.98
C THR A 8 -1.32 -11.14 20.92
N ALA A 9 -1.02 -11.27 22.22
CA ALA A 9 -1.99 -11.53 23.27
C ALA A 9 -2.84 -10.30 23.69
N PHE A 10 -2.51 -9.09 23.22
CA PHE A 10 -3.14 -7.84 23.67
C PHE A 10 -3.39 -6.87 22.52
N GLN A 11 -4.47 -6.08 22.63
CA GLN A 11 -4.81 -4.98 21.73
C GLN A 11 -4.39 -3.64 22.35
N THR A 12 -3.54 -2.90 21.66
CA THR A 12 -3.15 -1.52 21.98
C THR A 12 -3.04 -0.73 20.68
N LEU A 13 -2.88 0.60 20.74
CA LEU A 13 -2.49 1.36 19.55
C LEU A 13 -1.20 0.82 18.90
N ALA A 14 -0.31 0.20 19.68
CA ALA A 14 0.92 -0.42 19.21
C ALA A 14 0.75 -1.88 18.72
N THR A 15 -0.39 -2.52 18.98
CA THR A 15 -0.69 -3.91 18.59
C THR A 15 -2.08 -3.99 17.94
N PRO A 16 -2.22 -3.49 16.70
CA PRO A 16 -3.49 -3.49 15.98
C PRO A 16 -3.99 -4.91 15.69
N LEU A 17 -5.30 -5.06 15.52
CA LEU A 17 -5.98 -6.34 15.26
C LEU A 17 -5.39 -7.14 14.09
N GLN A 18 -4.87 -6.43 13.09
CA GLN A 18 -4.18 -7.00 11.92
C GLN A 18 -2.91 -7.77 12.28
N ASN A 19 -2.35 -7.63 13.49
CA ASN A 19 -1.22 -8.43 13.94
C ASN A 19 -1.58 -9.91 14.08
N ASN A 20 -2.84 -10.26 14.32
CA ASN A 20 -3.31 -11.65 14.33
C ASN A 20 -3.84 -12.03 12.94
N SER A 21 -2.98 -11.95 11.92
CA SER A 21 -3.35 -12.26 10.53
C SER A 21 -2.33 -13.16 9.84
N SER A 22 -2.74 -13.72 8.71
CA SER A 22 -1.84 -14.38 7.76
C SER A 22 -1.90 -13.64 6.43
N ILE A 23 -0.74 -13.43 5.80
CA ILE A 23 -0.62 -12.75 4.51
C ILE A 23 0.08 -13.68 3.52
N TYR A 24 -0.48 -13.75 2.31
CA TYR A 24 0.02 -14.55 1.20
C TYR A 24 0.29 -13.64 0.02
N ASN A 25 1.52 -13.68 -0.50
CA ASN A 25 1.95 -12.84 -1.61
C ASN A 25 2.46 -13.67 -2.78
N VAL A 26 2.08 -13.25 -3.98
CA VAL A 26 2.67 -13.70 -5.25
C VAL A 26 3.20 -12.47 -5.95
N ILE A 27 4.52 -12.40 -6.10
CA ILE A 27 5.22 -11.26 -6.69
C ILE A 27 6.12 -11.79 -7.79
N TYR A 28 6.02 -11.19 -8.97
CA TYR A 28 6.94 -11.44 -10.07
C TYR A 28 7.69 -10.16 -10.39
N THR A 29 9.00 -10.24 -10.67
CA THR A 29 9.79 -9.06 -11.04
C THR A 29 10.50 -9.31 -12.35
N TYR A 30 10.19 -8.49 -13.35
CA TYR A 30 10.92 -8.41 -14.60
C TYR A 30 11.87 -7.20 -14.57
N ASN A 31 13.15 -7.44 -14.87
CA ASN A 31 14.19 -6.41 -14.92
C ASN A 31 14.96 -6.52 -16.24
N LYS A 32 14.87 -5.50 -17.09
CA LYS A 32 15.65 -5.48 -18.34
C LYS A 32 15.81 -4.08 -18.90
N LYS A 33 17.05 -3.72 -19.26
CA LYS A 33 17.40 -2.49 -20.01
C LYS A 33 16.74 -1.23 -19.43
N GLY A 34 16.81 -1.05 -18.12
CA GLY A 34 16.23 0.10 -17.41
C GLY A 34 14.72 0.05 -17.18
N TRP A 35 14.05 -1.07 -17.49
CA TRP A 35 12.69 -1.35 -17.04
C TRP A 35 12.71 -2.25 -15.80
N ILE A 36 11.88 -1.92 -14.83
CA ILE A 36 11.43 -2.79 -13.75
C ILE A 36 9.91 -2.88 -13.85
N ILE A 37 9.37 -4.09 -13.99
CA ILE A 37 7.91 -4.32 -13.99
C ILE A 37 7.64 -5.40 -12.95
N GLN A 38 6.81 -5.07 -11.97
CA GLN A 38 6.53 -5.93 -10.83
C GLN A 38 5.02 -5.95 -10.56
N PRO A 39 4.28 -6.91 -11.16
CA PRO A 39 2.94 -7.22 -10.69
C PRO A 39 3.01 -7.95 -9.34
N TYR A 40 2.05 -7.67 -8.46
CA TYR A 40 1.81 -8.46 -7.27
C TYR A 40 0.34 -8.79 -7.08
N PHE A 41 0.12 -9.89 -6.38
CA PHE A 41 -1.15 -10.27 -5.77
C PHE A 41 -0.91 -10.52 -4.28
N GLN A 42 -1.83 -10.05 -3.45
CA GLN A 42 -1.80 -10.21 -2.00
C GLN A 42 -3.18 -10.67 -1.50
N TYR A 43 -3.19 -11.66 -0.62
CA TYR A 43 -4.35 -12.04 0.17
C TYR A 43 -4.00 -12.00 1.65
N THR A 44 -4.82 -11.34 2.46
CA THR A 44 -4.68 -11.30 3.92
C THR A 44 -5.93 -11.88 4.56
N ASN A 45 -5.77 -12.74 5.58
CA ASN A 45 -6.87 -13.28 6.37
C ASN A 45 -6.70 -12.93 7.86
N VAL A 46 -7.75 -12.36 8.45
CA VAL A 46 -7.89 -12.12 9.88
C VAL A 46 -8.99 -13.04 10.40
N PRO A 47 -8.66 -14.11 11.15
CA PRO A 47 -9.67 -15.04 11.66
C PRO A 47 -10.46 -14.44 12.83
N ASP A 48 -11.62 -15.04 13.10
CA ASP A 48 -12.42 -14.78 14.30
C ASP A 48 -11.58 -15.02 15.57
N ASN A 49 -11.65 -14.10 16.54
CA ASN A 49 -10.92 -14.22 17.79
C ASN A 49 -11.59 -13.37 18.90
N ALA A 50 -12.53 -13.98 19.60
CA ALA A 50 -13.30 -13.33 20.66
C ALA A 50 -12.44 -12.83 21.84
N ARG A 51 -11.26 -13.43 22.09
CA ARG A 51 -10.38 -13.02 23.20
C ARG A 51 -9.79 -11.63 23.02
N ILE A 52 -9.72 -11.16 21.78
CA ILE A 52 -9.21 -9.84 21.39
C ILE A 52 -10.30 -8.98 20.73
N GLY A 53 -11.57 -9.34 20.89
CA GLY A 53 -12.69 -8.55 20.39
C GLY A 53 -13.01 -8.72 18.90
N ILE A 54 -12.47 -9.73 18.20
CA ILE A 54 -12.88 -10.04 16.83
C ILE A 54 -14.07 -10.99 16.89
N ALA A 55 -15.27 -10.41 16.87
CA ALA A 55 -16.52 -11.17 16.79
C ALA A 55 -16.63 -11.92 15.46
N LYS A 56 -16.28 -11.24 14.35
CA LYS A 56 -16.25 -11.82 13.01
C LYS A 56 -15.02 -11.33 12.24
N GLY A 57 -14.21 -12.27 11.79
CA GLY A 57 -13.02 -12.05 10.98
C GLY A 57 -13.36 -11.59 9.57
N ALA A 58 -12.34 -11.18 8.84
CA ALA A 58 -12.45 -10.70 7.48
C ALA A 58 -11.13 -10.93 6.73
N SER A 59 -11.14 -10.71 5.43
CA SER A 59 -9.97 -10.85 4.58
C SER A 59 -9.84 -9.66 3.65
N THR A 60 -8.62 -9.39 3.19
CA THR A 60 -8.40 -8.49 2.05
C THR A 60 -7.82 -9.27 0.88
N THR A 61 -8.22 -8.89 -0.33
CA THR A 61 -7.66 -9.39 -1.59
C THR A 61 -7.25 -8.19 -2.40
N GLY A 62 -6.00 -8.14 -2.84
CA GLY A 62 -5.49 -7.01 -3.60
C GLY A 62 -4.46 -7.43 -4.63
N GLY A 63 -4.22 -6.51 -5.55
CA GLY A 63 -3.17 -6.64 -6.54
C GLY A 63 -2.70 -5.27 -6.97
N ALA A 64 -1.51 -5.24 -7.56
CA ALA A 64 -0.97 -4.04 -8.12
C ALA A 64 0.00 -4.33 -9.24
N ILE A 65 0.36 -3.26 -9.93
CA ILE A 65 1.49 -3.24 -10.84
C ILE A 65 2.38 -2.06 -10.51
N LEU A 66 3.66 -2.35 -10.32
CA LEU A 66 4.72 -1.36 -10.20
C LEU A 66 5.50 -1.36 -11.50
N ILE A 67 5.70 -0.18 -12.07
CA ILE A 67 6.48 0.01 -13.30
C ILE A 67 7.48 1.11 -13.03
N SER A 68 8.76 0.85 -13.29
CA SER A 68 9.80 1.87 -13.24
C SER A 68 10.60 1.85 -14.52
N ARG A 69 10.89 3.06 -15.01
CA ARG A 69 11.76 3.29 -16.15
C ARG A 69 12.90 4.21 -15.75
N ALA A 70 14.13 3.74 -15.91
CA ALA A 70 15.32 4.59 -15.93
C ALA A 70 15.56 5.07 -17.36
N PHE A 71 15.64 6.39 -17.53
CA PHE A 71 16.00 7.06 -18.76
C PHE A 71 17.48 7.42 -18.77
N LYS A 72 17.97 7.93 -19.90
CA LYS A 72 19.30 8.52 -19.97
C LYS A 72 19.34 9.83 -19.16
N HIS A 73 20.54 10.28 -18.82
CA HIS A 73 20.76 11.57 -18.14
C HIS A 73 20.09 11.68 -16.76
N GLY A 74 20.05 10.57 -16.01
CA GLY A 74 19.72 10.59 -14.59
C GLY A 74 18.24 10.74 -14.24
N PHE A 75 17.34 10.69 -15.22
CA PHE A 75 15.91 10.71 -14.98
C PHE A 75 15.33 9.31 -14.81
N SER A 76 14.41 9.13 -13.87
CA SER A 76 13.61 7.90 -13.74
C SER A 76 12.17 8.22 -13.37
N LEU A 77 11.26 7.33 -13.81
CA LEU A 77 9.83 7.45 -13.55
C LEU A 77 9.25 6.12 -13.07
N PRO A 78 9.27 5.87 -11.76
CA PRO A 78 8.43 4.90 -11.09
C PRO A 78 6.95 5.34 -11.10
N GLY A 79 6.08 4.36 -11.30
CA GLY A 79 4.64 4.46 -11.14
C GLY A 79 4.10 3.18 -10.51
N ARG A 80 3.00 3.32 -9.77
CA ARG A 80 2.30 2.23 -9.11
C ARG A 80 0.81 2.41 -9.23
N TRP A 81 0.10 1.35 -9.57
CA TRP A 81 -1.35 1.27 -9.45
C TRP A 81 -1.74 0.07 -8.60
N GLU A 82 -2.63 0.25 -7.64
CA GLU A 82 -3.06 -0.78 -6.70
C GLU A 82 -4.59 -0.83 -6.65
N TYR A 83 -5.14 -2.03 -6.43
CA TYR A 83 -6.51 -2.27 -6.05
C TYR A 83 -6.54 -3.26 -4.89
N ILE A 84 -7.35 -2.99 -3.88
CA ILE A 84 -7.54 -3.89 -2.74
C ILE A 84 -8.99 -3.82 -2.28
N THR A 85 -9.57 -4.99 -2.00
CA THR A 85 -10.93 -5.15 -1.49
C THR A 85 -10.92 -5.91 -0.17
N SER A 86 -11.88 -5.63 0.69
CA SER A 86 -12.12 -6.31 1.95
C SER A 86 -13.42 -7.12 1.89
N SER A 87 -13.46 -8.26 2.58
CA SER A 87 -14.67 -9.07 2.73
C SER A 87 -15.49 -8.64 3.95
N GLY A 88 -16.64 -9.28 4.13
CA GLY A 88 -17.52 -9.06 5.27
C GLY A 88 -18.47 -7.88 5.09
N SER A 89 -19.21 -7.58 6.14
CA SER A 89 -20.22 -6.53 6.15
C SER A 89 -20.36 -5.93 7.56
N ALA A 90 -20.91 -4.71 7.63
CA ALA A 90 -21.22 -4.09 8.91
C ALA A 90 -22.36 -4.83 9.64
N SER A 91 -23.32 -5.40 8.91
CA SER A 91 -24.45 -6.15 9.49
C SER A 91 -24.02 -7.44 10.18
N ASP A 92 -22.97 -8.09 9.67
CA ASP A 92 -22.42 -9.32 10.25
C ASP A 92 -21.32 -9.04 11.29
N GLN A 93 -21.17 -7.76 11.70
CA GLN A 93 -20.15 -7.29 12.65
C GLN A 93 -18.73 -7.71 12.28
N SER A 94 -18.43 -7.76 10.97
CA SER A 94 -17.09 -8.08 10.46
C SER A 94 -16.09 -7.02 10.89
N VAL A 95 -14.88 -7.45 11.27
CA VAL A 95 -13.79 -6.55 11.60
C VAL A 95 -13.48 -5.64 10.40
N ASN A 96 -13.35 -4.34 10.67
CA ASN A 96 -13.02 -3.38 9.62
C ASN A 96 -11.53 -3.47 9.29
N LEU A 97 -11.21 -3.81 8.04
CA LEU A 97 -9.82 -3.94 7.56
C LEU A 97 -9.38 -2.79 6.64
N MET A 98 -10.29 -1.91 6.22
CA MET A 98 -10.00 -0.79 5.30
C MET A 98 -10.96 0.39 5.56
N PHE A 99 -11.74 0.80 4.56
CA PHE A 99 -12.64 1.95 4.55
C PHE A 99 -14.05 1.58 5.04
N GLY A 100 -14.13 0.59 5.93
CA GLY A 100 -15.36 -0.09 6.33
C GLY A 100 -15.35 -1.57 5.92
N PRO A 101 -16.08 -2.45 6.64
CA PRO A 101 -16.24 -3.84 6.22
C PRO A 101 -16.87 -3.95 4.82
N GLY A 102 -16.32 -4.81 3.96
CA GLY A 102 -16.81 -4.97 2.58
C GLY A 102 -16.39 -3.86 1.61
N SER A 103 -15.59 -2.90 2.06
CA SER A 103 -15.11 -1.80 1.21
C SER A 103 -13.95 -2.22 0.32
N ALA A 104 -13.69 -1.42 -0.71
CA ALA A 104 -12.52 -1.53 -1.57
C ALA A 104 -11.84 -0.18 -1.75
N GLY A 105 -10.68 -0.18 -2.40
CA GLY A 105 -9.97 1.04 -2.75
C GLY A 105 -8.97 0.81 -3.86
N THR A 106 -8.69 1.89 -4.60
CA THR A 106 -7.64 1.91 -5.61
C THR A 106 -6.75 3.12 -5.40
N SER A 107 -5.48 2.96 -5.74
CA SER A 107 -4.49 4.03 -5.67
C SER A 107 -3.67 4.11 -6.94
N VAL A 108 -3.21 5.31 -7.25
CA VAL A 108 -2.17 5.57 -8.26
C VAL A 108 -1.09 6.42 -7.60
N THR A 109 0.17 6.10 -7.84
CA THR A 109 1.32 6.88 -7.41
C THR A 109 2.32 7.02 -8.55
N VAL A 110 2.91 8.20 -8.71
CA VAL A 110 3.97 8.47 -9.68
C VAL A 110 5.08 9.27 -9.00
N THR A 111 6.33 8.88 -9.23
CA THR A 111 7.47 9.39 -8.46
C THR A 111 8.61 9.91 -9.35
N PRO A 112 8.43 10.98 -10.13
CA PRO A 112 9.50 11.49 -11.01
C PRO A 112 10.76 11.81 -10.20
N THR A 113 11.89 11.25 -10.62
CA THR A 113 13.18 11.43 -9.95
C THR A 113 14.23 11.87 -10.96
N PHE A 114 14.94 12.95 -10.67
CA PHE A 114 16.11 13.41 -11.40
C PHE A 114 17.34 13.31 -10.49
N GLN A 115 18.43 12.74 -11.00
CA GLN A 115 19.69 12.62 -10.29
C GLN A 115 20.84 13.06 -11.20
N TYR A 116 21.70 13.95 -10.72
CA TYR A 116 22.88 14.41 -11.43
C TYR A 116 24.08 14.51 -10.48
N GLY A 117 25.11 13.70 -10.74
CA GLY A 117 26.21 13.52 -9.80
C GLY A 117 25.68 13.04 -8.44
N GLY A 118 26.05 13.76 -7.37
CA GLY A 118 25.53 13.49 -6.03
C GLY A 118 24.15 14.12 -5.75
N LEU A 119 23.65 15.05 -6.55
CA LEU A 119 22.37 15.71 -6.30
C LEU A 119 21.20 14.89 -6.82
N PHE A 120 20.07 14.89 -6.09
CA PHE A 120 18.80 14.39 -6.60
C PHE A 120 17.63 15.30 -6.23
N PHE A 121 16.61 15.27 -7.07
CA PHE A 121 15.29 15.83 -6.84
C PHE A 121 14.24 14.75 -7.14
N ARG A 122 13.28 14.56 -6.24
CA ARG A 122 12.19 13.60 -6.37
C ARG A 122 10.87 14.25 -6.02
N GLY A 123 9.86 14.05 -6.85
CA GLY A 123 8.46 14.28 -6.49
C GLY A 123 7.76 12.95 -6.24
N ASP A 124 6.83 12.88 -5.30
CA ASP A 124 5.88 11.77 -5.11
C ASP A 124 4.47 12.34 -5.18
N ILE A 125 3.65 11.86 -6.11
CA ILE A 125 2.25 12.26 -6.26
C ILE A 125 1.41 11.00 -6.17
N SER A 126 0.45 10.99 -5.26
CA SER A 126 -0.42 9.86 -5.00
C SER A 126 -1.88 10.29 -4.91
N TYR A 127 -2.77 9.44 -5.43
CA TYR A 127 -4.21 9.58 -5.36
C TYR A 127 -4.82 8.25 -4.91
N VAL A 128 -5.75 8.30 -3.98
CA VAL A 128 -6.51 7.15 -3.46
C VAL A 128 -7.99 7.43 -3.62
N HIS A 129 -8.71 6.42 -4.08
CA HIS A 129 -10.18 6.40 -4.14
C HIS A 129 -10.72 5.20 -3.38
N ALA A 130 -11.59 5.45 -2.40
CA ALA A 130 -12.32 4.44 -1.65
C ALA A 130 -13.64 4.10 -2.36
N ILE A 131 -14.00 2.82 -2.37
CA ILE A 131 -15.15 2.23 -3.07
C ILE A 131 -15.99 1.48 -2.04
N ASN A 132 -17.32 1.63 -2.08
CA ASN A 132 -18.26 1.02 -1.12
C ASN A 132 -17.88 1.27 0.34
N ALA A 133 -17.36 2.46 0.61
CA ALA A 133 -16.88 2.79 1.94
C ALA A 133 -18.02 3.10 2.91
N VAL A 134 -17.80 2.78 4.19
CA VAL A 134 -18.72 3.12 5.27
C VAL A 134 -18.51 4.59 5.66
N PRO A 135 -19.56 5.42 5.71
CA PRO A 135 -19.44 6.81 6.15
C PRO A 135 -18.73 6.93 7.51
N GLY A 136 -17.80 7.88 7.63
CA GLY A 136 -16.94 8.04 8.81
C GLY A 136 -15.66 7.20 8.78
N SER A 137 -15.49 6.31 7.78
CA SER A 137 -14.31 5.43 7.65
C SER A 137 -13.37 5.82 6.50
N VAL A 138 -13.57 6.99 5.87
CA VAL A 138 -12.73 7.50 4.78
C VAL A 138 -12.08 8.84 5.13
N PHE A 139 -11.68 9.63 4.14
CA PHE A 139 -10.80 10.77 4.32
C PHE A 139 -11.54 12.06 4.70
N GLY A 140 -10.74 13.06 5.09
CA GLY A 140 -11.21 14.39 5.45
C GLY A 140 -11.72 14.50 6.89
N PRO A 141 -11.98 15.72 7.38
CA PRO A 141 -12.34 15.97 8.78
C PRO A 141 -13.61 15.25 9.25
N THR A 142 -14.53 14.99 8.33
CA THR A 142 -15.80 14.30 8.59
C THR A 142 -15.75 12.80 8.24
N GLY A 143 -14.64 12.31 7.69
CA GLY A 143 -14.49 10.91 7.30
C GLY A 143 -15.43 10.47 6.16
N THR A 144 -15.84 11.39 5.29
CA THR A 144 -16.80 11.13 4.20
C THR A 144 -16.25 11.40 2.80
N ASN A 145 -15.02 11.92 2.69
CA ASN A 145 -14.40 12.11 1.39
C ASN A 145 -13.79 10.78 0.91
N ALA A 146 -14.33 10.22 -0.18
CA ALA A 146 -13.80 9.00 -0.77
C ALA A 146 -12.44 9.18 -1.45
N ASN A 147 -11.98 10.42 -1.63
CA ASN A 147 -10.78 10.74 -2.37
C ASN A 147 -9.71 11.37 -1.47
N GLN A 148 -8.46 10.95 -1.65
CA GLN A 148 -7.31 11.60 -1.02
C GLN A 148 -6.17 11.75 -2.02
N THR A 149 -5.72 12.98 -2.20
CA THR A 149 -4.51 13.30 -2.96
C THR A 149 -3.40 13.70 -2.01
N ARG A 150 -2.18 13.22 -2.26
CA ARG A 150 -0.97 13.58 -1.52
C ARG A 150 0.14 13.90 -2.50
N ALA A 151 0.90 14.94 -2.21
CA ALA A 151 2.11 15.28 -2.94
C ALA A 151 3.25 15.60 -1.97
N VAL A 152 4.46 15.13 -2.29
CA VAL A 152 5.69 15.40 -1.54
C VAL A 152 6.79 15.71 -2.54
N ALA A 153 7.67 16.65 -2.21
CA ALA A 153 8.90 16.90 -2.95
C ALA A 153 10.09 16.75 -2.01
N GLU A 154 11.15 16.13 -2.51
CA GLU A 154 12.39 15.86 -1.79
C GLU A 154 13.56 16.31 -2.67
N ILE A 155 14.52 16.99 -2.04
CA ILE A 155 15.81 17.33 -2.64
C ILE A 155 16.89 16.88 -1.67
N GLY A 156 17.96 16.31 -2.20
CA GLY A 156 19.04 15.83 -1.35
C GLY A 156 20.34 15.59 -2.11
N PHE A 157 21.34 15.16 -1.34
CA PHE A 157 22.66 14.79 -1.84
C PHE A 157 23.01 13.37 -1.38
N ILE A 158 23.51 12.55 -2.28
CA ILE A 158 23.99 11.20 -2.03
C ILE A 158 25.52 11.26 -1.96
N PHE A 159 26.08 10.83 -0.83
CA PHE A 159 27.52 10.72 -0.63
C PHE A 159 28.01 9.35 -1.12
N GLY A 160 29.12 9.34 -1.86
CA GLY A 160 29.79 8.11 -2.31
C GLY A 160 30.45 8.26 -3.68
N ASN A 161 31.38 7.35 -4.00
CA ASN A 161 32.13 7.33 -5.26
C ASN A 161 31.30 6.81 -6.45
N ASN A 162 30.04 7.22 -6.59
CA ASN A 162 29.20 6.87 -7.76
C ASN A 162 29.38 7.87 -8.92
N ILE A 163 30.44 8.67 -8.88
CA ILE A 163 30.88 9.56 -9.94
C ILE A 163 31.98 8.81 -10.70
N GLU A 164 31.61 8.00 -11.70
CA GLU A 164 32.59 7.68 -12.74
C GLU A 164 32.87 8.97 -13.52
N LYS A 165 34.15 9.26 -13.71
CA LYS A 165 34.66 10.42 -14.44
C LYS A 165 34.25 10.39 -15.90
#